data_AF-A0A2V1NRT9-F1
#
_entry.id   AF-A0A2V1NRT9-F1
#
_cell.length_a   1.000
_cell.length_b   1.000
_cell.length_c   1.000
_cell.angle_alpha   90.00
_cell.angle_beta   90.00
_cell.angle_gamma   90.00
#
_symmetry.space_group_name_H-M   'P 1'
#
loop_
_entity.id
_entity.type
_entity.pdbx_description
1 polymer ?
#
loop_
_entity_poly.entity_id
_entity_poly.type
_entity_poly.pdbx_seq_one_letter_code
_entity_poly.pdbx_strand_id
1 'polypeptide(L)'
;MTTLKPVPPTAWHHLLHRWPSALGLAAAFLQLTTGVEREPVAIVLCVAALCYLGAAALDRPWIAWAGIAGGSAVVVAGEVAGLVWWGGVGVAALALVAVGLVTGVSRPVLTAQTVALLGYGCLAVSALFLAPRLGLALAGVALMAHAAWDLRHYLRDEVVPRSLAEFCMLLDVPLGAGAIVVAVV
;
A
#
# COMPACT_ATOMS: atom_id res chain seq x y z
N MET A 1 -5.04 -47.05 -21.92
CA MET A 1 -5.10 -45.88 -21.04
C MET A 1 -3.69 -45.52 -20.61
N THR A 2 -3.07 -44.56 -21.30
CA THR A 2 -1.72 -44.05 -20.99
C THR A 2 -1.85 -42.87 -20.03
N THR A 3 -1.37 -43.04 -18.80
CA THR A 3 -1.25 -41.97 -17.82
C THR A 3 -0.08 -41.06 -18.21
N LEU A 4 -0.39 -39.84 -18.66
CA LEU A 4 0.62 -38.80 -18.87
C LEU A 4 1.19 -38.39 -17.50
N LYS A 5 2.51 -38.51 -17.36
CA LYS A 5 3.25 -38.04 -16.18
C LYS A 5 3.23 -36.50 -16.21
N PRO A 6 2.84 -35.80 -15.12
CA PRO A 6 2.85 -34.34 -15.11
C PRO A 6 4.27 -33.83 -15.31
N VAL A 7 4.46 -32.95 -16.29
CA VAL A 7 5.74 -32.26 -16.51
C VAL A 7 5.97 -31.33 -15.31
N PRO A 8 7.13 -31.41 -14.64
CA PRO A 8 7.42 -30.50 -13.54
C PRO A 8 7.46 -29.06 -14.08
N PRO A 9 6.84 -28.09 -13.37
CA PRO A 9 6.90 -26.70 -13.77
C PRO A 9 8.36 -26.27 -13.90
N THR A 10 8.71 -25.62 -15.01
CA THR A 10 10.06 -25.11 -15.24
C THR A 10 10.37 -24.01 -14.22
N ALA A 11 11.66 -23.81 -13.89
CA ALA A 11 12.10 -22.70 -13.02
C ALA A 11 11.56 -21.33 -13.48
N TRP A 12 11.29 -21.20 -14.78
CA TRP A 12 10.64 -20.05 -15.40
C TRP A 12 9.20 -19.81 -14.91
N HIS A 13 8.39 -20.85 -14.73
CA HIS A 13 7.03 -20.72 -14.17
C HIS A 13 7.07 -20.24 -12.71
N HIS A 14 8.05 -20.70 -11.92
CA HIS A 14 8.22 -20.25 -10.54
C HIS A 14 8.62 -18.77 -10.44
N LEU A 15 9.48 -18.29 -11.33
CA LEU A 15 9.86 -16.87 -11.39
C LEU A 15 8.70 -15.99 -11.88
N LEU A 16 7.94 -16.44 -12.88
CA LEU A 16 6.74 -15.75 -13.35
C LEU A 16 5.65 -15.64 -12.27
N HIS A 17 5.61 -16.55 -11.29
CA HIS A 17 4.71 -16.45 -10.15
C HIS A 17 5.19 -15.53 -9.03
N ARG A 18 6.45 -15.06 -9.04
CA ARG A 18 7.06 -14.19 -8.02
C ARG A 18 7.25 -12.74 -8.49
N TRP A 19 6.63 -12.37 -9.60
CA TRP A 19 6.70 -11.00 -10.11
C TRP A 19 6.25 -9.94 -9.09
N PRO A 20 5.22 -10.16 -8.22
CA PRO A 20 4.81 -9.12 -7.28
C PRO A 20 5.86 -8.92 -6.18
N SER A 21 6.45 -10.01 -5.67
CA SER A 21 7.54 -9.96 -4.70
C SER A 21 8.77 -9.27 -5.28
N ALA A 22 9.15 -9.60 -6.52
CA ALA A 22 10.27 -8.96 -7.22
C ALA A 22 10.02 -7.46 -7.42
N LEU A 23 8.81 -7.07 -7.82
CA LEU A 23 8.42 -5.66 -8.01
C LEU A 23 8.43 -4.88 -6.69
N GLY A 24 7.95 -5.48 -5.59
CA GLY A 24 7.93 -4.85 -4.27
C GLY A 24 9.34 -4.60 -3.75
N LEU A 25 10.21 -5.62 -3.86
CA LEU A 25 11.63 -5.50 -3.50
C LEU A 25 12.35 -4.48 -4.37
N ALA A 26 12.08 -4.43 -5.67
CA ALA A 26 12.68 -3.45 -6.58
C ALA A 26 12.25 -2.01 -6.22
N ALA A 27 10.97 -1.80 -5.90
CA ALA A 27 10.47 -0.50 -5.45
C ALA A 27 11.08 -0.07 -4.11
N ALA A 28 11.21 -1.00 -3.15
CA ALA A 28 11.90 -0.73 -1.89
C ALA A 28 13.37 -0.37 -2.11
N PHE A 29 14.08 -1.18 -2.91
CA PHE A 29 15.49 -0.93 -3.24
C PHE A 29 15.69 0.44 -3.90
N LEU A 30 14.82 0.81 -4.84
CA LEU A 30 14.89 2.12 -5.49
C LEU A 30 14.75 3.24 -4.46
N GLN A 31 13.73 3.19 -3.58
CA GLN A 31 13.54 4.23 -2.57
C GLN A 31 14.68 4.28 -1.54
N LEU A 32 15.20 3.13 -1.12
CA LEU A 32 16.33 3.06 -0.21
C LEU A 32 17.60 3.69 -0.80
N THR A 33 17.82 3.56 -2.11
CA THR A 33 19.01 4.09 -2.80
C THR A 33 18.88 5.56 -3.21
N THR A 34 17.66 6.08 -3.38
CA THR A 34 17.42 7.50 -3.68
C THR A 34 17.41 8.40 -2.44
N GLY A 35 17.47 7.83 -1.24
CA GLY A 35 17.38 8.54 0.03
C GLY A 35 16.06 8.27 0.74
N VAL A 36 16.14 7.95 2.02
CA VAL A 36 14.99 7.54 2.83
C VAL A 36 14.53 8.72 3.67
N GLU A 37 13.47 9.37 3.21
CA GLU A 37 12.89 10.54 3.86
C GLU A 37 11.49 10.24 4.42
N ARG A 38 11.12 10.94 5.49
CA ARG A 38 9.86 10.69 6.21
C ARG A 38 8.61 10.90 5.35
N GLU A 39 8.67 11.86 4.42
CA GLU A 39 7.54 12.24 3.59
C GLU A 39 7.25 11.21 2.48
N PRO A 40 8.22 10.76 1.66
CA PRO A 40 8.02 9.64 0.75
C PRO A 40 7.49 8.37 1.43
N VAL A 41 8.02 8.01 2.60
CA VAL A 41 7.55 6.84 3.37
C VAL A 41 6.08 7.02 3.81
N ALA A 42 5.72 8.23 4.26
CA ALA A 42 4.33 8.56 4.61
C ALA A 42 3.39 8.54 3.40
N ILE A 43 3.85 8.99 2.23
CA ILE A 43 3.10 8.94 0.98
C ILE A 43 2.85 7.48 0.57
N VAL A 44 3.87 6.62 0.60
CA VAL A 44 3.75 5.19 0.29
C VAL A 44 2.68 4.54 1.16
N LEU A 45 2.73 4.79 2.47
CA LEU A 45 1.76 4.26 3.43
C LEU A 45 0.32 4.72 3.09
N CYS A 46 0.12 6.00 2.81
CA CYS A 46 -1.19 6.55 2.46
C CYS A 46 -1.71 6.02 1.13
N VAL A 47 -0.86 5.90 0.11
CA VAL A 47 -1.24 5.33 -1.19
C VAL A 47 -1.59 3.86 -1.05
N ALA A 48 -0.82 3.09 -0.28
CA ALA A 48 -1.13 1.68 -0.01
C ALA A 48 -2.51 1.53 0.63
N ALA A 49 -2.80 2.27 1.72
CA ALA A 49 -4.11 2.24 2.37
C ALA A 49 -5.24 2.73 1.44
N LEU A 50 -4.98 3.69 0.55
CA LEU A 50 -5.96 4.14 -0.44
C LEU A 50 -6.28 3.06 -1.48
N CYS A 51 -5.32 2.21 -1.86
CA CYS A 51 -5.55 1.06 -2.76
C CYS A 51 -6.60 0.10 -2.17
N TYR A 52 -6.51 -0.18 -0.87
CA TYR A 52 -7.45 -1.02 -0.15
C TYR A 52 -8.84 -0.40 -0.06
N LEU A 53 -8.92 0.89 0.27
CA LEU A 53 -10.20 1.61 0.26
C LEU A 53 -10.81 1.64 -1.14
N GLY A 54 -10.00 1.85 -2.18
CA GLY A 54 -10.46 1.85 -3.58
C GLY A 54 -11.06 0.51 -3.99
N ALA A 55 -10.38 -0.60 -3.68
CA ALA A 55 -10.89 -1.93 -3.96
C ALA A 55 -12.17 -2.27 -3.18
N ALA A 56 -12.26 -1.83 -1.92
CA ALA A 56 -13.46 -1.99 -1.09
C ALA A 56 -14.64 -1.13 -1.58
N ALA A 57 -14.39 0.12 -1.96
CA ALA A 57 -15.41 1.06 -2.43
C ALA A 57 -15.99 0.68 -3.79
N LEU A 58 -15.17 0.07 -4.65
CA LEU A 58 -15.56 -0.33 -6.00
C LEU A 58 -15.93 -1.81 -6.10
N ASP A 59 -15.80 -2.58 -5.02
CA ASP A 59 -16.07 -4.02 -4.94
C ASP A 59 -15.36 -4.84 -6.03
N ARG A 60 -14.12 -4.45 -6.33
CA ARG A 60 -13.29 -5.06 -7.37
C ARG A 60 -11.86 -5.18 -6.86
N PRO A 61 -11.37 -6.38 -6.51
CA PRO A 61 -10.03 -6.54 -5.94
C PRO A 61 -8.92 -5.99 -6.84
N TRP A 62 -9.03 -6.18 -8.16
CA TRP A 62 -8.01 -5.72 -9.12
C TRP A 62 -7.80 -4.20 -9.11
N ILE A 63 -8.79 -3.42 -8.67
CA ILE A 63 -8.70 -1.95 -8.56
C ILE A 63 -7.55 -1.55 -7.65
N ALA A 64 -7.15 -2.39 -6.69
CA ALA A 64 -6.02 -2.08 -5.82
C ALA A 64 -4.71 -1.89 -6.61
N TRP A 65 -4.49 -2.66 -7.69
CA TRP A 65 -3.34 -2.45 -8.58
C TRP A 65 -3.43 -1.14 -9.35
N ALA A 66 -4.62 -0.81 -9.87
CA ALA A 66 -4.86 0.50 -10.48
C ALA A 66 -4.70 1.65 -9.46
N GLY A 67 -4.97 1.37 -8.18
CA GLY A 67 -4.83 2.26 -7.05
C GLY A 67 -3.39 2.73 -6.81
N ILE A 68 -2.37 1.95 -7.19
CA ILE A 68 -0.97 2.41 -7.07
C ILE A 68 -0.75 3.62 -7.97
N ALA A 69 -1.09 3.49 -9.26
CA ALA A 69 -0.97 4.58 -10.22
C ALA A 69 -1.96 5.72 -9.92
N GLY A 70 -3.22 5.37 -9.60
CA GLY A 70 -4.26 6.34 -9.28
C GLY A 70 -3.95 7.15 -8.02
N GLY A 71 -3.52 6.51 -6.94
CA GLY A 71 -3.13 7.15 -5.69
C GLY A 71 -1.89 8.03 -5.85
N SER A 72 -0.88 7.56 -6.60
CA SER A 72 0.29 8.38 -6.96
C SER A 72 -0.12 9.60 -7.78
N ALA A 73 -1.04 9.44 -8.73
CA ALA A 73 -1.57 10.55 -9.52
C ALA A 73 -2.36 11.55 -8.65
N VAL A 74 -3.11 11.07 -7.63
CA VAL A 74 -3.82 11.95 -6.68
C VAL A 74 -2.83 12.81 -5.89
N VAL A 75 -1.70 12.25 -5.45
CA VAL A 75 -0.64 12.99 -4.75
C VAL A 75 -0.11 14.10 -5.67
N VAL A 76 0.35 13.74 -6.87
CA VAL A 76 0.95 14.68 -7.83
C VAL A 76 -0.05 15.75 -8.28
N ALA A 77 -1.27 15.34 -8.63
CA ALA A 77 -2.32 16.27 -9.06
C ALA A 77 -2.75 17.22 -7.93
N GLY A 78 -2.79 16.71 -6.69
CA GLY A 78 -3.04 17.53 -5.50
C GLY A 78 -2.01 18.64 -5.35
N GLU A 79 -0.72 18.29 -5.41
CA GLU A 79 0.38 19.26 -5.32
C GLU A 79 0.34 20.29 -6.47
N VAL A 80 0.09 19.84 -7.70
CA VAL A 80 -0.08 20.73 -8.87
C VAL A 80 -1.27 21.68 -8.68
N ALA A 81 -2.33 21.23 -8.01
CA ALA A 81 -3.50 22.05 -7.68
C ALA A 81 -3.30 22.94 -6.44
N GLY A 82 -2.10 22.96 -5.84
CA GLY A 82 -1.78 23.75 -4.64
C GLY A 82 -2.29 23.14 -3.33
N LEU A 83 -2.73 21.88 -3.35
CA LEU A 83 -3.06 21.12 -2.15
C LEU A 83 -1.79 20.47 -1.59
N VAL A 84 -1.71 20.39 -0.27
CA VAL A 84 -0.81 19.43 0.38
C VAL A 84 -1.22 18.01 -0.01
N TRP A 85 -0.26 17.11 -0.24
CA TRP A 85 -0.52 15.77 -0.78
C TRP A 85 -1.56 14.98 0.02
N TRP A 86 -1.54 15.09 1.35
CA TRP A 86 -2.49 14.40 2.23
C TRP A 86 -3.90 15.00 2.16
N GLY A 87 -4.03 16.27 1.75
CA GLY A 87 -5.31 16.87 1.40
C GLY A 87 -5.90 16.26 0.13
N GLY A 88 -5.08 16.04 -0.90
CA GLY A 88 -5.48 15.32 -2.12
C GLY A 88 -5.94 13.89 -1.81
N VAL A 89 -5.16 13.15 -1.01
CA VAL A 89 -5.53 11.80 -0.53
C VAL A 89 -6.84 11.82 0.26
N GLY A 90 -7.03 12.81 1.14
CA GLY A 90 -8.26 12.98 1.92
C GLY A 90 -9.48 13.19 1.04
N VAL A 91 -9.38 14.04 0.00
CA VAL A 91 -10.46 14.24 -0.98
C VAL A 91 -10.78 12.95 -1.73
N ALA A 92 -9.76 12.23 -2.21
CA ALA A 92 -9.96 10.96 -2.90
C ALA A 92 -10.61 9.91 -1.99
N ALA A 93 -10.21 9.84 -0.73
CA ALA A 93 -10.79 8.94 0.26
C ALA A 93 -12.28 9.24 0.50
N LEU A 94 -12.63 10.51 0.69
CA LEU A 94 -14.02 10.93 0.85
C LEU A 94 -14.86 10.57 -0.37
N ALA A 95 -14.33 10.78 -1.58
CA ALA A 95 -14.98 10.40 -2.82
C ALA A 95 -15.21 8.89 -2.90
N LEU A 96 -14.21 8.07 -2.57
CA LEU A 96 -14.33 6.61 -2.56
C LEU A 96 -15.35 6.11 -1.52
N VAL A 97 -15.34 6.67 -0.30
CA VAL A 97 -16.36 6.36 0.71
C VAL A 97 -17.75 6.71 0.21
N ALA A 98 -17.94 7.90 -0.37
CA ALA A 98 -19.22 8.31 -0.93
C ALA A 98 -19.67 7.35 -2.06
N VAL A 99 -18.76 6.98 -2.96
CA VAL A 99 -19.04 6.00 -4.02
C VAL A 99 -19.49 4.67 -3.41
N GLY A 100 -18.74 4.10 -2.47
CA GLY A 100 -19.10 2.83 -1.82
C GLY A 100 -20.46 2.88 -1.11
N LEU A 101 -20.78 4.00 -0.45
CA LEU A 101 -22.08 4.20 0.19
C LEU A 101 -23.23 4.28 -0.82
N VAL A 102 -23.03 4.95 -1.95
CA VAL A 102 -24.04 5.11 -3.01
C VAL A 102 -24.23 3.81 -3.80
N THR A 103 -23.17 3.05 -4.05
CA THR A 103 -23.22 1.78 -4.80
C THR A 103 -23.67 0.60 -3.94
N GLY A 104 -23.77 0.77 -2.62
CA GLY A 104 -24.31 -0.24 -1.71
C GLY A 104 -23.36 -1.41 -1.44
N VAL A 105 -22.04 -1.18 -1.47
CA VAL A 105 -21.05 -2.22 -1.12
C VAL A 105 -21.17 -2.65 0.35
N SER A 106 -20.49 -3.74 0.71
CA SER A 106 -20.45 -4.26 2.08
C SER A 106 -19.98 -3.19 3.08
N ARG A 107 -20.90 -2.71 3.92
CA ARG A 107 -20.61 -1.70 4.95
C ARG A 107 -19.50 -2.10 5.92
N PRO A 108 -19.44 -3.35 6.43
CA PRO A 108 -18.35 -3.77 7.30
C PRO A 108 -16.99 -3.68 6.61
N VAL A 109 -16.89 -4.08 5.34
CA VAL A 109 -15.64 -4.04 4.55
C VAL A 109 -15.23 -2.60 4.30
N LEU A 110 -16.15 -1.76 3.81
CA LEU A 110 -15.89 -0.33 3.58
C LEU A 110 -15.47 0.38 4.87
N THR A 111 -16.14 0.09 5.98
CA THR A 111 -15.82 0.67 7.29
C THR A 111 -14.42 0.25 7.75
N ALA A 112 -14.08 -1.03 7.63
CA ALA A 112 -12.76 -1.53 8.01
C ALA A 112 -11.63 -0.84 7.25
N GLN A 113 -11.77 -0.69 5.92
CA GLN A 113 -10.75 -0.01 5.10
C GLN A 113 -10.72 1.50 5.32
N THR A 114 -11.87 2.11 5.60
CA THR A 114 -11.94 3.53 5.98
C THR A 114 -11.23 3.77 7.31
N VAL A 115 -11.48 2.93 8.32
CA VAL A 115 -10.81 3.02 9.62
C VAL A 115 -9.32 2.75 9.49
N ALA A 116 -8.91 1.77 8.66
CA ALA A 116 -7.50 1.51 8.38
C ALA A 116 -6.83 2.73 7.73
N LEU A 117 -7.43 3.32 6.70
CA LEU A 117 -6.93 4.55 6.07
C LEU A 117 -6.80 5.70 7.08
N LEU A 118 -7.82 5.92 7.92
CA LEU A 118 -7.76 6.96 8.94
C LEU A 118 -6.62 6.69 9.94
N GLY A 119 -6.47 5.45 10.41
CA GLY A 119 -5.40 5.07 11.34
C GLY A 119 -4.01 5.28 10.75
N TYR A 120 -3.73 4.66 9.60
CA TYR A 120 -2.44 4.77 8.92
C TYR A 120 -2.18 6.19 8.42
N GLY A 121 -3.19 6.86 7.85
CA GLY A 121 -3.10 8.24 7.39
C GLY A 121 -2.83 9.23 8.52
N CYS A 122 -3.46 9.07 9.68
CA CYS A 122 -3.16 9.89 10.85
C CYS A 122 -1.71 9.68 11.32
N LEU A 123 -1.20 8.45 11.34
CA LEU A 123 0.20 8.18 11.70
C LEU A 123 1.17 8.78 10.67
N ALA A 124 0.88 8.62 9.38
CA ALA A 124 1.66 9.15 8.26
C ALA A 124 1.75 10.68 8.32
N VAL A 125 0.61 11.35 8.51
CA VAL A 125 0.55 12.82 8.62
C VAL A 125 1.22 13.29 9.91
N SER A 126 1.02 12.60 11.04
CA SER A 126 1.67 12.94 12.31
C SER A 126 3.20 12.91 12.22
N ALA A 127 3.77 11.98 11.46
CA ALA A 127 5.21 11.89 11.23
C ALA A 127 5.81 13.17 10.64
N LEU A 128 5.05 13.94 9.86
CA LEU A 128 5.49 15.21 9.27
C LEU A 128 5.63 16.34 10.31
N PHE A 129 4.91 16.25 11.43
CA PHE A 129 4.90 17.26 12.49
C PHE A 129 5.85 16.93 13.65
N LEU A 130 6.53 15.78 13.60
CA LEU A 130 7.54 15.39 14.59
C LEU A 130 8.93 15.87 14.17
N ALA A 131 9.89 15.79 15.10
CA ALA A 131 11.30 15.96 14.76
C ALA A 131 11.72 14.97 13.66
N PRO A 132 12.61 15.32 12.72
CA PRO A 132 12.85 14.54 11.50
C PRO A 132 13.10 13.04 11.75
N ARG A 133 13.98 12.71 12.69
CA ARG A 133 14.33 11.32 13.05
C ARG A 133 13.14 10.57 13.67
N LEU A 134 12.41 11.21 14.57
CA LEU A 134 11.23 10.61 15.20
C LEU A 134 10.09 10.41 14.20
N GLY A 135 9.88 11.39 13.31
CA GLY A 135 8.92 11.29 12.23
C GLY A 135 9.24 10.14 11.28
N LEU A 136 10.51 10.01 10.87
CA LEU A 136 10.95 8.92 10.02
C LEU A 136 10.77 7.54 10.69
N ALA A 137 11.12 7.43 11.98
CA ALA A 137 10.89 6.21 12.74
C ALA A 137 9.39 5.86 12.82
N LEU A 138 8.52 6.84 13.09
CA LEU A 138 7.07 6.64 13.14
C LEU A 138 6.52 6.18 11.79
N ALA A 139 6.92 6.83 10.70
CA ALA A 139 6.50 6.46 9.35
C ALA A 139 6.97 5.03 9.01
N GLY A 140 8.21 4.67 9.35
CA GLY A 140 8.74 3.32 9.15
C GLY A 140 8.00 2.25 9.94
N VAL A 141 7.71 2.50 11.23
CA VAL A 141 6.91 1.59 12.07
C VAL A 141 5.50 1.44 11.53
N ALA A 142 4.86 2.54 11.13
CA ALA A 142 3.51 2.52 10.57
C ALA A 142 3.46 1.75 9.24
N LEU A 143 4.50 1.89 8.39
CA LEU A 143 4.62 1.14 7.15
C LEU A 143 4.81 -0.37 7.40
N MET A 144 5.67 -0.77 8.35
CA MET A 144 5.79 -2.17 8.74
C MET A 144 4.50 -2.73 9.36
N ALA A 145 3.75 -1.91 10.10
CA ALA A 145 2.44 -2.30 10.63
C ALA A 145 1.39 -2.46 9.51
N HIS A 146 1.51 -1.72 8.40
CA HIS A 146 0.71 -1.94 7.20
C HIS A 146 1.04 -3.28 6.53
N ALA A 147 2.31 -3.70 6.48
CA ALA A 147 2.66 -5.05 6.01
C ALA A 147 1.97 -6.18 6.82
N ALA A 148 1.71 -5.98 8.12
CA ALA A 148 0.93 -6.93 8.91
C ALA A 148 -0.56 -6.95 8.51
N TRP A 149 -1.10 -5.80 8.10
CA TRP A 149 -2.43 -5.69 7.50
C TRP A 149 -2.49 -6.38 6.13
N ASP A 150 -1.46 -6.22 5.30
CA ASP A 150 -1.32 -6.94 4.04
C ASP A 150 -1.28 -8.45 4.26
N LEU A 151 -0.51 -8.93 5.25
CA LEU A 151 -0.44 -10.36 5.59
C LEU A 151 -1.83 -10.93 5.91
N ARG A 152 -2.65 -10.19 6.65
CA ARG A 152 -4.04 -10.59 6.93
C ARG A 152 -4.84 -10.75 5.64
N HIS A 153 -4.75 -9.81 4.70
CA HIS A 153 -5.49 -9.86 3.44
C HIS A 153 -4.94 -10.90 2.48
N TYR A 154 -3.62 -11.12 2.47
CA TYR A 154 -2.96 -12.19 1.74
C TYR A 154 -3.46 -13.57 2.20
N LEU A 155 -3.51 -13.79 3.51
CA LEU A 155 -3.96 -15.05 4.10
C LEU A 155 -5.46 -15.28 3.85
N ARG A 156 -6.28 -14.24 3.93
CA ARG A 156 -7.74 -14.34 3.76
C ARG A 156 -8.23 -14.25 2.32
N ASP A 157 -7.40 -13.77 1.40
CA ASP A 157 -7.77 -13.52 0.00
C ASP A 157 -9.01 -12.62 -0.12
N GLU A 158 -9.05 -11.58 0.71
CA GLU A 158 -10.17 -10.64 0.82
C GLU A 158 -9.72 -9.22 0.43
N VAL A 159 -10.65 -8.42 -0.11
CA VAL A 159 -10.51 -7.00 -0.49
C VAL A 159 -9.53 -6.71 -1.64
N VAL A 160 -8.31 -7.23 -1.59
CA VAL A 160 -7.27 -7.05 -2.60
C VAL A 160 -6.74 -8.42 -3.06
N PRO A 161 -6.21 -8.54 -4.29
CA PRO A 161 -5.61 -9.79 -4.73
C PRO A 161 -4.34 -10.07 -3.94
N ARG A 162 -4.06 -11.36 -3.68
CA ARG A 162 -2.80 -11.81 -3.06
C ARG A 162 -1.54 -11.23 -3.68
N SER A 163 -1.52 -11.01 -4.99
CA SER A 163 -0.37 -10.41 -5.67
C SER A 163 -0.10 -8.98 -5.17
N LEU A 164 -1.12 -8.16 -4.95
CA LEU A 164 -0.92 -6.82 -4.42
C LEU A 164 -0.47 -6.85 -2.97
N ALA A 165 -1.12 -7.67 -2.13
CA ALA A 165 -0.72 -7.80 -0.73
C ALA A 165 0.73 -8.32 -0.61
N GLU A 166 1.16 -9.26 -1.45
CA GLU A 166 2.56 -9.71 -1.51
C GLU A 166 3.51 -8.59 -1.95
N PHE A 167 3.13 -7.81 -2.97
CA PHE A 167 3.89 -6.64 -3.40
C PHE A 167 4.06 -5.62 -2.26
N CYS A 168 2.98 -5.24 -1.58
CA CYS A 168 2.99 -4.28 -0.47
C CYS A 168 3.84 -4.79 0.70
N MET A 169 3.69 -6.05 1.13
CA MET A 169 4.54 -6.62 2.19
C MET A 169 6.04 -6.52 1.86
N LEU A 170 6.40 -6.83 0.61
CA LEU A 170 7.79 -6.88 0.15
C LEU A 170 8.37 -5.49 -0.16
N LEU A 171 7.52 -4.47 -0.26
CA LEU A 171 7.89 -3.05 -0.28
C LEU A 171 8.02 -2.49 1.15
N ASP A 172 6.98 -2.69 1.95
CA ASP A 172 6.76 -2.04 3.24
C ASP A 172 7.74 -2.49 4.31
N VAL A 173 8.04 -3.80 4.37
CA VAL A 173 8.97 -4.34 5.36
C VAL A 173 10.39 -3.80 5.15
N PRO A 174 11.01 -3.91 3.95
CA PRO A 174 12.37 -3.39 3.75
C PRO A 174 12.44 -1.86 3.84
N LEU A 175 11.47 -1.14 3.26
CA LEU A 175 11.46 0.32 3.30
C LEU A 175 11.24 0.84 4.72
N GLY A 176 10.29 0.27 5.46
CA GLY A 176 10.00 0.64 6.84
C GLY A 176 11.16 0.31 7.77
N ALA A 177 11.79 -0.85 7.61
CA ALA A 177 13.00 -1.21 8.36
C ALA A 177 14.16 -0.25 8.04
N GLY A 178 14.38 0.08 6.76
CA GLY A 178 15.39 1.05 6.35
C GLY A 178 15.15 2.44 6.95
N ALA A 179 13.91 2.91 6.94
CA ALA A 179 13.51 4.17 7.58
C ALA A 179 13.84 4.18 9.08
N ILE A 180 13.53 3.10 9.79
CA ILE A 180 13.87 2.97 11.22
C ILE A 180 15.39 3.00 11.43
N VAL A 181 16.15 2.26 10.62
CA VAL A 181 17.62 2.24 10.72
C VAL A 181 18.21 3.63 10.50
N VAL A 182 17.80 4.33 9.45
CA VAL A 182 18.26 5.70 9.17
C VAL A 182 17.84 6.66 10.29
N ALA A 183 16.67 6.48 10.88
CA ALA A 183 16.24 7.31 12.00
C ALA A 183 17.14 7.18 13.24
N VAL A 184 17.72 6.00 13.49
CA VAL A 184 18.47 5.71 14.74
C VAL A 184 19.99 5.81 14.62
N VAL A 185 20.57 5.80 13.41
CA VAL A 185 22.02 5.95 13.16
C VAL A 185 22.34 7.39 12.83
#